data_AF-A0A0D0X2W9-F1
#
_entry.id   AF-A0A0D0X2W9-F1
#
_cell.length_a   1.000
_cell.length_b   1.000
_cell.length_c   1.000
_cell.angle_alpha   90.00
_cell.angle_beta   90.00
_cell.angle_gamma   90.00
#
_symmetry.space_group_name_H-M   'P 1'
#
loop_
_entity.id
_entity.type
_entity.pdbx_description
1 polymer ?
#
loop_
_entity_poly.entity_id
_entity_poly.type
_entity_poly.pdbx_seq_one_letter_code
_entity_poly.pdbx_strand_id
1 'polypeptide(L)'
;MFTPMDTLGISFDSDELIHRVLAYCNYQPKLLQMVGEELVREALSRRGLEGPRYRIRDEDLERVIGSNAVRQKIRETVHLTLNLDSRYKLIALVVALSALEKGADHAIPTNMLRDECLAWWPEGFADQGADEFRSLLSEMSGLGVLSETGGRWRLRSSNVLRLLGTAETIEEELCALEWRNVVTTLSAEQARRTLTDGRISPVTEKQLATSTERGNHLWVVVGTQATGIDRVAARLTEEADMIGARFTLHVTRGPAGYRRELRGGAPGDRHRVVLSDLSTTRLDNALNELLQVDTLLPAAGVTRSLVAVVDASVSELFTKDDAPPLGEVTDRVIVLRRLSPGGLRSWVVDNEISCFGDAASQKMLLEATGGWTVLLDDAARLAVTERTARRVCDAITAARLNSAEVAGVFVDQVGLANNPTPAAAFDSLLDYNAPMSSEDLATWLEVTECGGARSVEALRYFDVLVERPDDGLWEPEPVFAAAWRKARQR
;
A
#
# COMPACT_ATOMS: atom_id res chain seq x y z
N MET A 1 8.82 -25.26 -30.02
CA MET A 1 8.13 -24.04 -29.54
C MET A 1 7.34 -23.51 -30.72
N PHE A 2 6.05 -23.20 -30.57
CA PHE A 2 5.18 -22.81 -31.68
C PHE A 2 5.08 -21.28 -31.70
N THR A 3 5.60 -20.62 -32.74
CA THR A 3 5.49 -19.16 -32.93
C THR A 3 4.33 -18.87 -33.91
N PRO A 4 3.22 -18.26 -33.45
CA PRO A 4 2.03 -18.08 -34.30
C PRO A 4 2.28 -17.19 -35.53
N MET A 5 3.13 -16.16 -35.42
CA MET A 5 3.45 -15.24 -36.52
C MET A 5 4.29 -15.91 -37.61
N ASP A 6 5.34 -16.66 -37.26
CA ASP A 6 6.15 -17.43 -38.21
C ASP A 6 5.29 -18.44 -39.00
N THR A 7 4.31 -19.05 -38.32
CA THR A 7 3.35 -19.99 -38.93
C THR A 7 2.45 -19.31 -39.98
N LEU A 8 2.18 -18.01 -39.82
CA LEU A 8 1.45 -17.18 -40.78
C LEU A 8 2.36 -16.58 -41.88
N GLY A 9 3.66 -16.89 -41.84
CA GLY A 9 4.69 -16.35 -42.74
C GLY A 9 5.12 -14.92 -42.40
N ILE A 10 4.83 -14.43 -41.19
CA ILE A 10 5.10 -13.05 -40.76
C ILE A 10 6.33 -13.02 -39.85
N SER A 11 7.38 -12.30 -40.23
CA SER A 11 8.58 -12.08 -39.42
C SER A 11 8.97 -10.60 -39.38
N PHE A 12 9.74 -10.18 -38.37
CA PHE A 12 10.44 -8.90 -38.41
C PHE A 12 11.66 -8.97 -39.34
N ASP A 13 12.06 -7.84 -39.93
CA ASP A 13 13.28 -7.76 -40.76
C ASP A 13 14.55 -7.57 -39.92
N SER A 14 14.43 -7.05 -38.69
CA SER A 14 15.51 -6.95 -37.70
C SER A 14 14.99 -6.96 -36.25
N ASP A 15 15.85 -7.36 -35.30
CA ASP A 15 15.54 -7.34 -33.86
C ASP A 15 15.37 -5.91 -33.31
N GLU A 16 15.97 -4.90 -33.97
CA GLU A 16 15.82 -3.49 -33.62
C GLU A 16 14.36 -3.03 -33.72
N LEU A 17 13.60 -3.54 -34.70
CA LEU A 17 12.17 -3.27 -34.83
C LEU A 17 11.37 -3.87 -33.65
N ILE A 18 11.78 -5.03 -33.14
CA ILE A 18 11.19 -5.65 -31.95
C ILE A 18 11.44 -4.75 -30.73
N HIS A 19 12.69 -4.28 -30.54
CA HIS A 19 13.02 -3.35 -29.47
C HIS A 19 12.27 -2.01 -29.57
N ARG A 20 12.04 -1.49 -30.79
CA ARG A 20 11.22 -0.29 -31.01
C ARG A 20 9.74 -0.51 -30.67
N VAL A 21 9.16 -1.65 -31.02
CA VAL A 21 7.79 -2.04 -30.60
C VAL A 21 7.70 -2.11 -29.08
N LEU A 22 8.66 -2.78 -28.43
CA LEU A 22 8.73 -2.92 -26.97
C LEU A 22 8.83 -1.57 -26.26
N ALA A 23 9.73 -0.69 -26.73
CA ALA A 23 9.91 0.65 -26.20
C ALA A 23 8.67 1.53 -26.41
N TYR A 24 8.06 1.51 -27.61
CA TYR A 24 6.85 2.28 -27.89
C TYR A 24 5.66 1.87 -27.01
N CYS A 25 5.53 0.57 -26.74
CA CYS A 25 4.51 0.01 -25.86
C CYS A 25 4.85 0.14 -24.37
N ASN A 26 5.96 0.81 -23.99
CA ASN A 26 6.48 0.88 -22.62
C ASN A 26 6.60 -0.51 -21.93
N TYR A 27 6.82 -1.59 -22.69
CA TYR A 27 6.76 -3.00 -22.26
C TYR A 27 5.40 -3.46 -21.67
N GLN A 28 4.33 -2.68 -21.80
CA GLN A 28 3.01 -3.03 -21.27
C GLN A 28 2.34 -4.15 -22.12
N PRO A 29 1.99 -5.31 -21.54
CA PRO A 29 1.48 -6.46 -22.31
C PRO A 29 0.24 -6.15 -23.16
N LYS A 30 -0.68 -5.32 -22.65
CA LYS A 30 -1.91 -4.93 -23.35
C LYS A 30 -1.61 -4.12 -24.63
N LEU A 31 -0.66 -3.18 -24.57
CA LEU A 31 -0.27 -2.37 -25.73
C LEU A 31 0.49 -3.21 -26.76
N LEU A 32 1.34 -4.14 -26.31
CA LEU A 32 2.03 -5.08 -27.18
C LEU A 32 1.06 -5.96 -27.97
N GLN A 33 0.00 -6.46 -27.33
CA GLN A 33 -1.06 -7.22 -28.02
C GLN A 33 -1.80 -6.35 -29.05
N MET A 34 -2.14 -5.09 -28.72
CA MET A 34 -2.81 -4.17 -29.64
C MET A 34 -1.95 -3.82 -30.86
N VAL A 35 -0.68 -3.45 -30.66
CA VAL A 35 0.25 -3.15 -31.76
C VAL A 35 0.54 -4.41 -32.57
N GLY A 36 0.65 -5.58 -31.92
CA GLY A 36 0.78 -6.88 -32.59
C GLY A 36 -0.43 -7.24 -33.47
N GLU A 37 -1.66 -6.98 -33.00
CA GLU A 37 -2.88 -7.20 -33.79
C GLU A 37 -2.85 -6.36 -35.07
N GLU A 38 -2.52 -5.07 -34.97
CA GLU A 38 -2.52 -4.16 -36.13
C GLU A 38 -1.33 -4.40 -37.06
N LEU A 39 -0.16 -4.80 -36.54
CA LEU A 39 0.97 -5.29 -37.35
C LEU A 39 0.59 -6.54 -38.15
N VAL A 40 -0.12 -7.50 -37.52
CA VAL A 40 -0.65 -8.67 -38.23
C VAL A 40 -1.73 -8.25 -39.23
N ARG A 41 -2.63 -7.33 -38.89
CA ARG A 41 -3.67 -6.83 -39.82
C ARG A 41 -3.07 -6.18 -41.06
N GLU A 42 -2.04 -5.35 -40.91
CA GLU A 42 -1.30 -4.74 -42.02
C GLU A 42 -0.48 -5.79 -42.80
N ALA A 43 0.01 -6.83 -42.13
CA ALA A 43 0.65 -7.96 -42.82
C ALA A 43 -0.33 -8.77 -43.67
N LEU A 44 -1.55 -8.96 -43.18
CA LEU A 44 -2.62 -9.66 -43.88
C LEU A 44 -3.22 -8.81 -45.02
N SER A 45 -3.26 -7.48 -44.89
CA SER A 45 -3.79 -6.57 -45.93
C SER A 45 -2.93 -6.55 -47.20
N ARG A 46 -1.60 -6.72 -47.07
CA ARG A 46 -0.66 -6.80 -48.20
C ARG A 46 -0.48 -8.21 -48.80
N ARG A 47 -1.25 -9.22 -48.36
CA ARG A 47 -1.17 -10.60 -48.90
C ARG A 47 -1.55 -10.63 -50.39
N GLY A 48 -0.62 -11.13 -51.21
CA GLY A 48 -0.76 -11.27 -52.66
C GLY A 48 0.28 -10.51 -53.48
N LEU A 49 0.98 -9.53 -52.89
CA LEU A 49 1.97 -8.70 -53.59
C LEU A 49 3.42 -9.24 -53.52
N GLU A 50 3.84 -9.81 -52.39
CA GLU A 50 5.23 -10.26 -52.13
C GLU A 50 5.35 -11.78 -51.83
N GLY A 51 4.31 -12.56 -52.12
CA GLY A 51 4.29 -14.02 -51.90
C GLY A 51 3.92 -14.44 -50.46
N PRO A 52 4.28 -15.68 -50.04
CA PRO A 52 3.81 -16.28 -48.77
C PRO A 52 4.63 -15.88 -47.53
N ARG A 53 5.60 -14.96 -47.67
CA ARG A 53 6.45 -14.49 -46.58
C ARG A 53 6.39 -12.97 -46.51
N TYR A 54 5.87 -12.47 -45.40
CA TYR A 54 5.77 -11.05 -45.10
C TYR A 54 6.85 -10.67 -44.12
N ARG A 55 7.63 -9.63 -44.45
CA ARG A 55 8.54 -8.99 -43.48
C ARG A 55 7.96 -7.66 -43.02
N ILE A 56 7.92 -7.46 -41.71
CA ILE A 56 7.65 -6.16 -41.09
C ILE A 56 8.91 -5.31 -41.28
N ARG A 57 8.80 -4.26 -42.09
CA ARG A 57 9.83 -3.24 -42.33
C ARG A 57 9.58 -2.01 -41.44
N ASP A 58 10.54 -1.09 -41.43
CA ASP A 58 10.44 0.17 -40.67
C ASP A 58 9.18 0.97 -41.06
N GLU A 59 8.94 1.12 -42.36
CA GLU A 59 7.76 1.79 -42.95
C GLU A 59 6.42 1.23 -42.45
N ASP A 60 6.36 -0.08 -42.18
CA ASP A 60 5.14 -0.73 -41.69
C ASP A 60 4.92 -0.41 -40.21
N LEU A 61 5.99 -0.44 -39.43
CA LEU A 61 5.98 -0.08 -38.02
C LEU A 61 5.60 1.40 -37.83
N GLU A 62 6.19 2.29 -38.63
CA GLU A 62 5.84 3.71 -38.64
C GLU A 62 4.39 3.96 -39.05
N ARG A 63 3.86 3.21 -40.02
CA ARG A 63 2.45 3.30 -40.43
C ARG A 63 1.49 2.85 -39.31
N VAL A 64 1.78 1.74 -38.64
CA VAL A 64 0.95 1.22 -37.55
C VAL A 64 1.00 2.16 -36.33
N ILE A 65 2.19 2.59 -35.89
CA ILE A 65 2.39 3.57 -34.81
C ILE A 65 1.85 4.97 -35.16
N GLY A 66 1.90 5.31 -36.45
CA GLY A 66 1.37 6.55 -37.02
C GLY A 66 -0.15 6.59 -37.05
N SER A 67 -0.82 5.42 -37.09
CA SER A 67 -2.26 5.33 -37.28
C SER A 67 -3.05 5.94 -36.12
N ASN A 68 -4.11 6.69 -36.46
CA ASN A 68 -5.01 7.26 -35.46
C ASN A 68 -5.72 6.18 -34.63
N ALA A 69 -5.98 5.00 -35.20
CA ALA A 69 -6.61 3.89 -34.50
C ALA A 69 -5.73 3.35 -33.36
N VAL A 70 -4.44 3.08 -33.62
CA VAL A 70 -3.48 2.64 -32.60
C VAL A 70 -3.29 3.74 -31.55
N ARG A 71 -3.07 4.99 -31.97
CA ARG A 71 -2.90 6.13 -31.05
C ARG A 71 -4.11 6.32 -30.13
N GLN A 72 -5.31 6.16 -30.65
CA GLN A 72 -6.55 6.29 -29.89
C GLN A 72 -6.76 5.11 -28.92
N LYS A 73 -6.56 3.85 -29.35
CA LYS A 73 -6.57 2.67 -28.47
C LYS A 73 -5.54 2.75 -27.33
N ILE A 74 -4.35 3.30 -27.62
CA ILE A 74 -3.30 3.53 -26.62
C ILE A 74 -3.73 4.63 -25.65
N ARG A 75 -4.23 5.77 -26.14
CA ARG A 75 -4.78 6.86 -25.31
C ARG A 75 -5.88 6.36 -24.38
N GLU A 76 -6.85 5.63 -24.92
CA GLU A 76 -7.92 4.99 -24.16
C GLU A 76 -7.37 4.01 -23.11
N THR A 77 -6.34 3.23 -23.44
CA THR A 77 -5.72 2.31 -22.47
C THR A 77 -4.99 3.05 -21.35
N VAL A 78 -4.28 4.13 -21.66
CA VAL A 78 -3.60 4.96 -20.64
C VAL A 78 -4.64 5.68 -19.76
N HIS A 79 -5.68 6.31 -20.34
CA HIS A 79 -6.74 6.90 -19.53
C HIS A 79 -7.49 5.86 -18.70
N LEU A 80 -7.76 4.65 -19.22
CA LEU A 80 -8.35 3.57 -18.43
C LEU A 80 -7.46 3.18 -17.24
N THR A 81 -6.13 3.14 -17.42
CA THR A 81 -5.17 2.87 -16.34
C THR A 81 -5.12 4.00 -15.31
N LEU A 82 -5.19 5.26 -15.74
CA LEU A 82 -5.20 6.41 -14.83
C LEU A 82 -6.55 6.58 -14.12
N ASN A 83 -7.65 6.23 -14.78
CA ASN A 83 -8.99 6.22 -14.19
C ASN A 83 -9.25 4.99 -13.29
N LEU A 84 -8.25 4.11 -13.09
CA LEU A 84 -8.30 3.11 -11.99
C LEU A 84 -8.20 3.79 -10.63
N ASP A 85 -7.49 4.91 -10.52
CA ASP A 85 -7.42 5.63 -9.26
C ASP A 85 -7.17 7.11 -9.54
N SER A 86 -8.07 7.97 -9.08
CA SER A 86 -7.90 9.43 -9.12
C SER A 86 -6.53 9.90 -8.61
N ARG A 87 -5.89 9.17 -7.70
CA ARG A 87 -4.54 9.46 -7.22
C ARG A 87 -3.49 9.23 -8.31
N TYR A 88 -3.60 8.13 -9.08
CA TYR A 88 -2.74 7.89 -10.26
C TYR A 88 -2.94 8.97 -11.32
N LYS A 89 -4.20 9.37 -11.56
CA LYS A 89 -4.51 10.46 -12.49
C LYS A 89 -3.87 11.77 -12.04
N LEU A 90 -4.05 12.18 -10.79
CA LEU A 90 -3.45 13.41 -10.26
C LEU A 90 -1.92 13.40 -10.37
N ILE A 91 -1.27 12.35 -9.88
CA ILE A 91 0.19 12.22 -9.94
C ILE A 91 0.68 12.31 -11.40
N ALA A 92 0.01 11.64 -12.34
CA ALA A 92 0.39 11.70 -13.74
C ALA A 92 0.26 13.12 -14.32
N LEU A 93 -0.81 13.85 -13.97
CA LEU A 93 -1.02 15.24 -14.40
C LEU A 93 0.00 16.21 -13.78
N VAL A 94 0.31 16.10 -12.49
CA VAL A 94 1.33 16.91 -11.79
C VAL A 94 2.72 16.70 -12.40
N VAL A 95 3.14 15.44 -12.57
CA VAL A 95 4.44 15.13 -13.19
C VAL A 95 4.46 15.57 -14.66
N ALA A 96 3.34 15.49 -15.38
CA ALA A 96 3.24 15.97 -16.76
C ALA A 96 3.35 17.49 -16.90
N LEU A 97 2.68 18.26 -16.04
CA LEU A 97 2.75 19.71 -16.02
C LEU A 97 4.19 20.17 -15.74
N SER A 98 4.81 19.62 -14.69
CA SER A 98 6.21 19.88 -14.35
C SER A 98 7.18 19.50 -15.47
N ALA A 99 6.89 18.44 -16.24
CA ALA A 99 7.67 18.04 -17.42
C ALA A 99 7.47 18.95 -18.65
N LEU A 100 6.33 19.63 -18.78
CA LEU A 100 6.09 20.64 -19.83
C LEU A 100 6.80 21.95 -19.50
N GLU A 101 6.80 22.37 -18.23
CA GLU A 101 7.50 23.56 -17.76
C GLU A 101 9.03 23.41 -17.77
N LYS A 102 9.54 22.30 -17.24
CA LYS A 102 10.96 22.12 -16.88
C LYS A 102 11.70 21.13 -17.81
N GLY A 103 10.99 20.55 -18.78
CA GLY A 103 11.51 19.62 -19.78
C GLY A 103 11.18 18.15 -19.48
N ALA A 104 11.06 17.34 -20.54
CA ALA A 104 10.51 15.97 -20.48
C ALA A 104 11.30 14.98 -19.59
N ASP A 105 12.58 15.25 -19.33
CA ASP A 105 13.45 14.44 -18.46
C ASP A 105 13.47 14.94 -17.00
N HIS A 106 12.71 16.00 -16.67
CA HIS A 106 12.63 16.54 -15.32
C HIS A 106 12.07 15.51 -14.33
N ALA A 107 12.79 15.26 -13.23
CA ALA A 107 12.45 14.24 -12.24
C ALA A 107 12.33 14.83 -10.82
N ILE A 108 11.13 14.67 -10.25
CA ILE A 108 10.68 15.29 -9.00
C ILE A 108 11.00 14.35 -7.82
N PRO A 109 11.60 14.84 -6.72
CA PRO A 109 11.77 14.05 -5.49
C PRO A 109 10.46 13.54 -4.91
N THR A 110 10.49 12.36 -4.28
CA THR A 110 9.30 11.69 -3.72
C THR A 110 8.49 12.58 -2.76
N ASN A 111 9.16 13.31 -1.86
CA ASN A 111 8.51 14.22 -0.91
C ASN A 111 7.88 15.42 -1.62
N MET A 112 8.64 16.14 -2.45
CA MET A 112 8.13 17.27 -3.22
C MET A 112 6.92 16.90 -4.09
N LEU A 113 6.91 15.72 -4.69
CA LEU A 113 5.76 15.22 -5.45
C LEU A 113 4.55 14.88 -4.55
N ARG A 114 4.77 14.40 -3.32
CA ARG A 114 3.70 14.20 -2.31
C ARG A 114 3.07 15.54 -1.95
N ASP A 115 3.90 16.54 -1.66
CA ASP A 115 3.48 17.87 -1.24
C ASP A 115 2.70 18.60 -2.36
N GLU A 116 3.18 18.50 -3.62
CA GLU A 116 2.46 18.99 -4.79
C GLU A 116 1.10 18.27 -4.98
N CYS A 117 1.02 16.95 -4.78
CA CYS A 117 -0.23 16.20 -4.90
C CYS A 117 -1.23 16.51 -3.77
N LEU A 118 -0.75 16.66 -2.54
CA LEU A 118 -1.55 17.07 -1.38
C LEU A 118 -2.15 18.46 -1.58
N ALA A 119 -1.38 19.42 -2.11
CA ALA A 119 -1.87 20.76 -2.41
C ALA A 119 -3.04 20.77 -3.42
N TRP A 120 -3.08 19.81 -4.34
CA TRP A 120 -4.17 19.65 -5.30
C TRP A 120 -5.37 18.88 -4.75
N TRP A 121 -5.16 17.84 -3.95
CA TRP A 121 -6.23 17.01 -3.38
C TRP A 121 -5.80 16.34 -2.06
N PRO A 122 -6.00 17.03 -0.91
CA PRO A 122 -5.49 16.53 0.36
C PRO A 122 -6.19 15.26 0.84
N GLU A 123 -7.51 15.15 0.65
CA GLU A 123 -8.28 13.97 1.05
C GLU A 123 -7.94 12.72 0.23
N GLY A 124 -7.32 12.89 -0.95
CA GLY A 124 -6.82 11.79 -1.77
C GLY A 124 -5.61 11.08 -1.17
N PHE A 125 -4.82 11.75 -0.35
CA PHE A 125 -3.59 11.18 0.24
C PHE A 125 -3.58 11.23 1.77
N ALA A 126 -4.75 11.49 2.39
CA ALA A 126 -4.96 11.38 3.82
C ALA A 126 -4.52 10.01 4.35
N ASP A 127 -3.95 10.00 5.56
CA ASP A 127 -3.34 8.85 6.23
C ASP A 127 -2.13 8.20 5.50
N GLN A 128 -1.72 8.68 4.31
CA GLN A 128 -0.62 8.10 3.54
C GLN A 128 0.73 8.71 3.91
N GLY A 129 1.52 7.98 4.70
CA GLY A 129 2.93 8.29 4.96
C GLY A 129 3.80 8.27 3.70
N ALA A 130 5.02 8.80 3.80
CA ALA A 130 5.94 8.93 2.66
C ALA A 130 6.24 7.60 1.95
N ASP A 131 6.26 6.48 2.68
CA ASP A 131 6.50 5.14 2.13
C ASP A 131 5.28 4.57 1.40
N GLU A 132 4.07 4.90 1.85
CA GLU A 132 2.84 4.53 1.12
C GLU A 132 2.74 5.31 -0.19
N PHE A 133 3.04 6.61 -0.17
CA PHE A 133 3.13 7.41 -1.39
C PHE A 133 4.21 6.87 -2.34
N ARG A 134 5.37 6.48 -1.83
CA ARG A 134 6.42 5.80 -2.62
C ARG A 134 5.93 4.47 -3.22
N SER A 135 5.14 3.70 -2.47
CA SER A 135 4.54 2.43 -2.94
C SER A 135 3.55 2.66 -4.09
N LEU A 136 2.76 3.74 -4.02
CA LEU A 136 1.84 4.19 -5.06
C LEU A 136 2.59 4.60 -6.35
N LEU A 137 3.67 5.38 -6.21
CA LEU A 137 4.54 5.77 -7.34
C LEU A 137 5.24 4.57 -7.98
N SER A 138 5.68 3.61 -7.17
CA SER A 138 6.28 2.35 -7.63
C SER A 138 5.28 1.51 -8.44
N GLU A 139 4.02 1.47 -8.01
CA GLU A 139 2.94 0.84 -8.78
C GLU A 139 2.70 1.55 -10.12
N MET A 140 2.66 2.88 -10.15
CA MET A 140 2.57 3.65 -11.41
C MET A 140 3.77 3.41 -12.34
N SER A 141 4.94 3.08 -11.80
CA SER A 141 6.09 2.60 -12.58
C SER A 141 5.86 1.20 -13.14
N GLY A 142 5.33 0.28 -12.34
CA GLY A 142 4.89 -1.06 -12.79
C GLY A 142 3.80 -1.02 -13.87
N LEU A 143 2.88 -0.04 -13.80
CA LEU A 143 1.85 0.22 -14.80
C LEU A 143 2.38 0.88 -16.09
N GLY A 144 3.65 1.27 -16.13
CA GLY A 144 4.29 1.88 -17.31
C GLY A 144 4.03 3.37 -17.50
N VAL A 145 3.51 4.06 -16.47
CA VAL A 145 3.24 5.51 -16.46
C VAL A 145 4.48 6.29 -16.04
N LEU A 146 5.10 5.90 -14.92
CA LEU A 146 6.28 6.56 -14.35
C LEU A 146 7.57 5.77 -14.58
N SER A 147 8.70 6.44 -14.36
CA SER A 147 10.00 5.82 -14.13
C SER A 147 10.70 6.48 -12.94
N GLU A 148 11.48 5.68 -12.22
CA GLU A 148 12.21 6.05 -11.02
C GLU A 148 13.71 6.15 -11.34
N THR A 149 14.41 7.11 -10.73
CA THR A 149 15.88 7.17 -10.73
C THR A 149 16.36 7.89 -9.47
N GLY A 150 16.79 7.14 -8.46
CA GLY A 150 17.43 7.68 -7.26
C GLY A 150 16.47 8.48 -6.35
N GLY A 151 15.27 7.95 -6.10
CA GLY A 151 14.21 8.57 -5.31
C GLY A 151 13.46 9.72 -6.02
N ARG A 152 13.74 9.92 -7.32
CA ARG A 152 13.10 10.92 -8.17
C ARG A 152 12.25 10.25 -9.25
N TRP A 153 11.14 10.90 -9.59
CA TRP A 153 10.09 10.37 -10.44
C TRP A 153 9.84 11.29 -11.63
N ARG A 154 9.72 10.68 -12.82
CA ARG A 154 9.33 11.35 -14.06
C ARG A 154 8.37 10.46 -14.85
N LEU A 155 7.70 11.02 -15.85
CA LEU A 155 6.98 10.20 -16.82
C LEU A 155 7.94 9.24 -17.53
N ARG A 156 7.50 8.00 -17.75
CA ARG A 156 8.33 6.93 -18.32
C ARG A 156 8.91 7.31 -19.68
N SER A 157 8.09 7.91 -20.54
CA SER A 157 8.47 8.33 -21.89
C SER A 157 7.66 9.56 -22.34
N SER A 158 8.21 10.33 -23.28
CA SER A 158 7.54 11.47 -23.91
C SER A 158 6.24 11.09 -24.64
N ASN A 159 6.05 9.80 -24.97
CA ASN A 159 4.78 9.30 -25.48
C ASN A 159 3.67 9.38 -24.43
N VAL A 160 3.96 9.06 -23.15
CA VAL A 160 2.99 9.22 -22.05
C VAL A 160 2.59 10.68 -21.90
N LEU A 161 3.57 11.60 -21.95
CA LEU A 161 3.32 13.04 -21.86
C LEU A 161 2.35 13.52 -22.96
N ARG A 162 2.63 13.14 -24.23
CA ARG A 162 1.79 13.49 -25.38
C ARG A 162 0.38 12.88 -25.32
N LEU A 163 0.20 11.78 -24.59
CA LEU A 163 -1.12 11.14 -24.42
C LEU A 163 -1.97 11.86 -23.36
N LEU A 164 -1.34 12.46 -22.35
CA LEU A 164 -2.00 13.22 -21.29
C LEU A 164 -2.59 14.55 -21.80
N GLY A 165 -1.85 15.31 -22.62
CA GLY A 165 -2.39 16.51 -23.26
C GLY A 165 -1.38 17.63 -23.50
N THR A 166 -1.88 18.83 -23.76
CA THR A 166 -1.14 20.09 -23.65
C THR A 166 -1.18 20.60 -22.20
N ALA A 167 -0.37 21.61 -21.87
CA ALA A 167 -0.41 22.25 -20.54
C ALA A 167 -1.81 22.75 -20.22
N GLU A 168 -2.44 23.47 -21.16
CA GLU A 168 -3.81 23.99 -21.06
C GLU A 168 -4.83 22.88 -20.70
N THR A 169 -4.82 21.75 -21.43
CA THR A 169 -5.74 20.62 -21.15
C THR A 169 -5.45 19.97 -19.78
N ILE A 170 -4.19 19.88 -19.38
CA ILE A 170 -3.78 19.31 -18.08
C ILE A 170 -4.20 20.24 -16.92
N GLU A 171 -4.05 21.56 -17.07
CA GLU A 171 -4.48 22.56 -16.10
C GLU A 171 -6.01 22.60 -15.96
N GLU A 172 -6.74 22.58 -17.09
CA GLU A 172 -8.20 22.44 -17.13
C GLU A 172 -8.65 21.17 -16.39
N GLU A 173 -7.99 20.02 -16.66
CA GLU A 173 -8.33 18.75 -16.03
C GLU A 173 -7.99 18.73 -14.53
N LEU A 174 -6.87 19.31 -14.08
CA LEU A 174 -6.54 19.49 -12.65
C LEU A 174 -7.58 20.34 -11.90
N CYS A 175 -8.10 21.39 -12.56
CA CYS A 175 -9.14 22.27 -12.02
C CYS A 175 -10.54 21.64 -12.05
N ALA A 176 -10.82 20.73 -12.97
CA ALA A 176 -12.09 20.02 -13.08
C ALA A 176 -12.28 19.03 -11.93
N LEU A 177 -12.86 19.48 -10.81
CA LEU A 177 -13.07 18.72 -9.56
C LEU A 177 -13.75 17.34 -9.71
N GLU A 178 -14.34 17.05 -10.86
CA GLU A 178 -15.02 15.80 -11.24
C GLU A 178 -14.15 14.55 -11.03
N TRP A 179 -12.82 14.64 -11.19
CA TRP A 179 -11.95 13.50 -10.93
C TRP A 179 -11.73 13.22 -9.43
N ARG A 180 -12.02 14.14 -8.49
CA ARG A 180 -11.68 13.99 -7.05
C ARG A 180 -12.58 13.02 -6.26
N ASN A 181 -13.34 12.17 -6.95
CA ASN A 181 -14.26 11.20 -6.33
C ASN A 181 -14.14 9.76 -6.88
N VAL A 182 -13.16 9.50 -7.77
CA VAL A 182 -12.98 8.19 -8.45
C VAL A 182 -11.67 7.50 -7.99
N VAL A 183 -11.41 7.49 -6.68
CA VAL A 183 -10.64 6.36 -6.14
C VAL A 183 -11.48 5.12 -6.47
N THR A 184 -11.01 4.18 -7.29
CA THR A 184 -11.80 2.95 -7.42
C THR A 184 -11.77 2.26 -6.06
N THR A 185 -12.97 2.10 -5.49
CA THR A 185 -13.20 1.72 -4.08
C THR A 185 -12.89 0.26 -3.78
N LEU A 186 -12.10 -0.37 -4.65
CA LEU A 186 -11.64 -1.76 -4.63
C LEU A 186 -10.14 -1.82 -4.99
N SER A 187 -9.40 -0.74 -4.73
CA SER A 187 -7.94 -0.77 -4.74
C SER A 187 -7.43 -1.80 -3.72
N ALA A 188 -6.59 -2.74 -4.18
CA ALA A 188 -5.97 -3.75 -3.34
C ALA A 188 -5.10 -3.14 -2.21
N GLU A 189 -4.74 -1.87 -2.34
CA GLU A 189 -4.08 -1.09 -1.28
C GLU A 189 -4.91 -0.97 -0.02
N GLN A 190 -6.24 -0.86 -0.15
CA GLN A 190 -7.17 -0.56 0.95
C GLN A 190 -8.11 -1.74 1.26
N ALA A 191 -8.36 -2.61 0.29
CA ALA A 191 -9.19 -3.80 0.48
C ALA A 191 -8.59 -4.73 1.55
N ARG A 192 -9.44 -5.15 2.50
CA ARG A 192 -9.11 -6.12 3.56
C ARG A 192 -10.19 -7.19 3.58
N ARG A 193 -9.82 -8.43 3.26
CA ARG A 193 -10.73 -9.57 3.45
C ARG A 193 -11.04 -9.78 4.93
N THR A 194 -12.15 -10.47 5.18
CA THR A 194 -12.50 -10.97 6.51
C THR A 194 -11.93 -12.38 6.67
N LEU A 195 -11.40 -12.67 7.85
CA LEU A 195 -10.86 -13.98 8.21
C LEU A 195 -11.99 -15.00 8.36
N THR A 196 -11.65 -16.29 8.37
CA THR A 196 -12.62 -17.38 8.55
C THR A 196 -13.37 -17.33 9.87
N ASP A 197 -12.84 -16.62 10.88
CA ASP A 197 -13.48 -16.38 12.18
C ASP A 197 -14.42 -15.16 12.22
N GLY A 198 -14.59 -14.47 11.09
CA GLY A 198 -15.45 -13.29 10.94
C GLY A 198 -14.79 -11.96 11.37
N ARG A 199 -13.52 -11.96 11.79
CA ARG A 199 -12.78 -10.74 12.14
C ARG A 199 -12.10 -10.11 10.92
N ILE A 200 -11.87 -8.80 10.98
CA ILE A 200 -11.17 -8.04 9.94
C ILE A 200 -9.70 -8.49 9.83
N SER A 201 -9.20 -8.70 8.61
CA SER A 201 -7.77 -8.89 8.33
C SER A 201 -6.95 -7.67 8.77
N PRO A 202 -5.81 -7.86 9.46
CA PRO A 202 -4.94 -6.74 9.85
C PRO A 202 -4.24 -6.10 8.65
N VAL A 203 -3.93 -6.90 7.63
CA VAL A 203 -3.21 -6.49 6.42
C VAL A 203 -4.17 -6.32 5.24
N THR A 204 -3.81 -5.41 4.33
CA THR A 204 -4.50 -5.21 3.05
C THR A 204 -4.04 -6.23 2.02
N GLU A 205 -4.84 -6.44 0.97
CA GLU A 205 -4.53 -7.43 -0.08
C GLU A 205 -3.19 -7.12 -0.78
N LYS A 206 -2.81 -5.84 -0.93
CA LYS A 206 -1.48 -5.43 -1.43
C LYS A 206 -0.37 -5.78 -0.42
N GLN A 207 -0.51 -5.42 0.86
CA GLN A 207 0.50 -5.74 1.88
C GLN A 207 0.77 -7.25 1.97
N LEU A 208 -0.29 -8.06 1.85
CA LEU A 208 -0.23 -9.52 1.81
C LEU A 208 0.44 -10.03 0.52
N ALA A 209 0.07 -9.51 -0.65
CA ALA A 209 0.70 -9.89 -1.91
C ALA A 209 2.20 -9.52 -1.96
N THR A 210 2.57 -8.36 -1.43
CA THR A 210 3.96 -7.88 -1.35
C THR A 210 4.79 -8.69 -0.36
N SER A 211 4.26 -8.99 0.84
CA SER A 211 4.98 -9.81 1.83
C SER A 211 5.16 -11.27 1.43
N THR A 212 4.28 -11.78 0.55
CA THR A 212 4.33 -13.13 -0.02
C THR A 212 4.88 -13.20 -1.44
N GLU A 213 5.45 -12.09 -1.96
CA GLU A 213 6.03 -12.02 -3.29
C GLU A 213 7.26 -12.95 -3.42
N ARG A 214 7.38 -13.59 -4.59
CA ARG A 214 8.42 -14.59 -4.86
C ARG A 214 9.80 -13.94 -5.01
N GLY A 215 10.50 -13.78 -3.89
CA GLY A 215 11.90 -13.36 -3.86
C GLY A 215 12.67 -13.92 -2.66
N ASN A 216 13.77 -13.27 -2.31
CA ASN A 216 14.49 -13.49 -1.06
C ASN A 216 14.44 -12.18 -0.26
N HIS A 217 13.52 -12.10 0.70
CA HIS A 217 13.14 -10.84 1.35
C HIS A 217 13.01 -10.99 2.86
N LEU A 218 13.25 -9.89 3.56
CA LEU A 218 12.78 -9.63 4.92
C LEU A 218 11.56 -8.70 4.82
N TRP A 219 10.53 -8.96 5.60
CA TRP A 219 9.40 -8.06 5.85
C TRP A 219 9.15 -8.04 7.35
N VAL A 220 9.17 -6.86 7.97
CA VAL A 220 8.84 -6.70 9.39
C VAL A 220 7.44 -6.10 9.49
N VAL A 221 6.50 -6.87 10.04
CA VAL A 221 5.11 -6.43 10.25
C VAL A 221 4.98 -5.91 11.68
N VAL A 222 4.69 -4.61 11.82
CA VAL A 222 4.60 -3.91 13.10
C VAL A 222 3.17 -3.50 13.36
N GLY A 223 2.68 -3.70 14.58
CA GLY A 223 1.36 -3.24 15.00
C GLY A 223 1.07 -3.54 16.45
N THR A 224 -0.20 -3.51 16.82
CA THR A 224 -0.70 -3.76 18.18
C THR A 224 -1.91 -4.69 18.11
N GLN A 225 -2.43 -5.17 19.24
CA GLN A 225 -3.66 -5.97 19.23
C GLN A 225 -4.86 -5.16 18.70
N ALA A 226 -4.88 -3.84 18.94
CA ALA A 226 -5.91 -2.93 18.42
C ALA A 226 -5.85 -2.74 16.89
N THR A 227 -4.68 -2.93 16.25
CA THR A 227 -4.55 -3.00 14.78
C THR A 227 -4.56 -4.44 14.23
N GLY A 228 -4.63 -5.44 15.11
CA GLY A 228 -4.83 -6.87 14.77
C GLY A 228 -3.54 -7.66 14.55
N ILE A 229 -2.41 -7.29 15.17
CA ILE A 229 -1.12 -7.99 15.04
C ILE A 229 -1.23 -9.50 15.36
N ASP A 230 -2.13 -9.87 16.28
CA ASP A 230 -2.46 -11.26 16.68
C ASP A 230 -2.97 -12.13 15.51
N ARG A 231 -3.47 -11.49 14.44
CA ARG A 231 -4.18 -12.14 13.33
C ARG A 231 -3.31 -12.36 12.10
N VAL A 232 -2.11 -11.79 12.04
CA VAL A 232 -1.21 -11.89 10.87
C VAL A 232 -0.89 -13.36 10.58
N ALA A 233 -0.64 -14.16 11.62
CA ALA A 233 -0.40 -15.61 11.50
C ALA A 233 -1.60 -16.36 10.91
N ALA A 234 -2.82 -16.03 11.35
CA ALA A 234 -4.05 -16.63 10.82
C ALA A 234 -4.25 -16.26 9.34
N ARG A 235 -4.12 -14.97 8.99
CA ARG A 235 -4.27 -14.48 7.61
C ARG A 235 -3.32 -15.17 6.63
N LEU A 236 -2.04 -15.33 7.02
CA LEU A 236 -1.04 -16.04 6.20
C LEU A 236 -1.33 -17.54 6.08
N THR A 237 -1.92 -18.16 7.11
CA THR A 237 -2.31 -19.58 7.08
C THR A 237 -3.45 -19.80 6.10
N GLU A 238 -4.51 -18.98 6.18
CA GLU A 238 -5.65 -19.03 5.25
C GLU A 238 -5.23 -18.86 3.78
N GLU A 239 -4.29 -17.95 3.49
CA GLU A 239 -3.73 -17.82 2.13
C GLU A 239 -2.91 -19.04 1.68
N ALA A 240 -2.13 -19.66 2.58
CA ALA A 240 -1.28 -20.80 2.25
C ALA A 240 -2.10 -22.07 1.95
N ASP A 241 -3.26 -22.20 2.60
CA ASP A 241 -4.18 -23.33 2.47
C ASP A 241 -5.17 -23.20 1.29
N MET A 242 -5.28 -22.02 0.67
CA MET A 242 -6.16 -21.82 -0.49
C MET A 242 -5.74 -22.65 -1.72
N ILE A 243 -6.75 -23.08 -2.48
CA ILE A 243 -6.54 -23.82 -3.74
C ILE A 243 -5.80 -22.91 -4.74
N GLY A 244 -4.61 -23.35 -5.16
CA GLY A 244 -3.74 -22.56 -6.05
C GLY A 244 -2.83 -21.56 -5.33
N ALA A 245 -2.74 -21.61 -3.99
CA ALA A 245 -1.83 -20.79 -3.21
C ALA A 245 -0.38 -20.85 -3.75
N ARG A 246 0.22 -19.68 -3.97
CA ARG A 246 1.51 -19.52 -4.65
C ARG A 246 2.73 -19.82 -3.76
N PHE A 247 2.50 -19.93 -2.46
CA PHE A 247 3.53 -20.13 -1.44
C PHE A 247 3.18 -21.26 -0.47
N THR A 248 4.10 -21.54 0.46
CA THR A 248 3.91 -22.42 1.62
C THR A 248 4.35 -21.67 2.87
N LEU A 249 3.57 -21.76 3.96
CA LEU A 249 3.88 -21.12 5.24
C LEU A 249 4.70 -22.04 6.15
N HIS A 250 5.75 -21.51 6.75
CA HIS A 250 6.65 -22.23 7.68
C HIS A 250 6.83 -21.41 8.95
N VAL A 251 6.12 -21.78 10.01
CA VAL A 251 6.19 -21.08 11.31
C VAL A 251 7.41 -21.54 12.09
N THR A 252 8.27 -20.60 12.48
CA THR A 252 9.50 -20.87 13.23
C THR A 252 9.19 -21.12 14.71
N ARG A 253 10.04 -21.91 15.36
CA ARG A 253 9.99 -22.15 16.82
C ARG A 253 11.41 -22.21 17.36
N GLY A 254 11.87 -21.08 17.89
CA GLY A 254 13.21 -20.89 18.43
C GLY A 254 14.36 -20.97 17.40
N PRO A 255 15.61 -20.69 17.82
CA PRO A 255 16.70 -20.40 16.89
C PRO A 255 17.10 -21.56 15.97
N ALA A 256 16.94 -22.81 16.41
CA ALA A 256 17.24 -23.98 15.58
C ALA A 256 16.16 -24.21 14.50
N GLY A 257 14.89 -23.95 14.81
CA GLY A 257 13.80 -23.97 13.84
C GLY A 257 13.96 -22.84 12.83
N TYR A 258 14.21 -21.62 13.31
CA TYR A 258 14.45 -20.44 12.49
C TYR A 258 15.49 -20.68 11.37
N ARG A 259 16.72 -21.07 11.72
CA ARG A 259 17.79 -21.31 10.73
C ARG A 259 17.48 -22.46 9.77
N ARG A 260 16.71 -23.46 10.20
CA ARG A 260 16.29 -24.57 9.35
C ARG A 260 15.28 -24.11 8.30
N GLU A 261 14.26 -23.34 8.70
CA GLU A 261 13.24 -22.88 7.77
C GLU A 261 13.76 -21.82 6.79
N LEU A 262 14.71 -20.96 7.20
CA LEU A 262 15.36 -20.00 6.30
C LEU A 262 16.17 -20.67 5.17
N ARG A 263 16.80 -21.83 5.45
CA ARG A 263 17.63 -22.57 4.48
C ARG A 263 16.90 -23.71 3.76
N GLY A 264 15.65 -24.00 4.15
CA GLY A 264 14.88 -25.15 3.67
C GLY A 264 14.27 -24.96 2.28
N GLY A 265 13.75 -26.06 1.74
CA GLY A 265 13.12 -26.14 0.41
C GLY A 265 14.03 -26.77 -0.65
N ALA A 266 13.42 -27.17 -1.76
CA ALA A 266 14.06 -27.75 -2.94
C ALA A 266 13.78 -26.90 -4.20
N PRO A 267 14.69 -26.88 -5.20
CA PRO A 267 14.44 -26.18 -6.45
C PRO A 267 13.19 -26.71 -7.16
N GLY A 268 12.26 -25.81 -7.47
CA GLY A 268 10.95 -26.15 -8.04
C GLY A 268 9.78 -26.15 -7.04
N ASP A 269 10.05 -26.06 -5.73
CA ASP A 269 9.02 -25.85 -4.72
C ASP A 269 8.25 -24.53 -4.94
N ARG A 270 7.04 -24.46 -4.37
CA ARG A 270 6.32 -23.19 -4.19
C ARG A 270 7.16 -22.21 -3.38
N HIS A 271 6.88 -20.90 -3.51
CA HIS A 271 7.58 -19.89 -2.73
C HIS A 271 7.49 -20.19 -1.21
N ARG A 272 8.55 -19.91 -0.46
CA ARG A 272 8.63 -20.27 0.96
C ARG A 272 8.42 -19.00 1.81
N VAL A 273 7.29 -18.88 2.48
CA VAL A 273 7.06 -17.80 3.45
C VAL A 273 7.35 -18.36 4.83
N VAL A 274 8.36 -17.78 5.49
CA VAL A 274 8.75 -18.13 6.85
C VAL A 274 8.12 -17.10 7.79
N LEU A 275 7.52 -17.53 8.89
CA LEU A 275 6.91 -16.65 9.89
C LEU A 275 7.68 -16.76 11.20
N SER A 276 8.23 -15.66 11.70
CA SER A 276 8.82 -15.55 13.05
C SER A 276 8.05 -14.50 13.86
N ASP A 277 7.72 -14.82 15.10
CA ASP A 277 7.14 -13.86 16.05
C ASP A 277 8.25 -13.35 16.97
N LEU A 278 8.55 -12.06 16.89
CA LEU A 278 9.59 -11.39 17.67
C LEU A 278 9.01 -10.58 18.84
N SER A 279 7.69 -10.60 19.03
CA SER A 279 6.98 -9.77 20.02
C SER A 279 7.42 -10.02 21.47
N THR A 280 7.87 -11.24 21.78
CA THR A 280 8.41 -11.62 23.11
C THR A 280 9.90 -12.00 23.06
N THR A 281 10.58 -11.70 21.96
CA THR A 281 11.98 -12.07 21.75
C THR A 281 12.90 -10.95 22.26
N ARG A 282 13.93 -11.32 23.03
CA ARG A 282 14.93 -10.37 23.55
C ARG A 282 15.62 -9.61 22.42
N LEU A 283 15.93 -8.34 22.64
CA LEU A 283 16.50 -7.39 21.67
C LEU A 283 17.66 -7.98 20.87
N ASP A 284 18.70 -8.48 21.54
CA ASP A 284 19.88 -9.08 20.88
C ASP A 284 19.52 -10.24 19.95
N ASN A 285 18.54 -11.07 20.35
CA ASN A 285 18.09 -12.20 19.55
C ASN A 285 17.20 -11.74 18.38
N ALA A 286 16.33 -10.75 18.59
CA ALA A 286 15.47 -10.20 17.55
C ALA A 286 16.30 -9.53 16.45
N LEU A 287 17.24 -8.65 16.81
CA LEU A 287 18.19 -8.03 15.88
C LEU A 287 19.03 -9.08 15.15
N ASN A 288 19.54 -10.10 15.86
CA ASN A 288 20.33 -11.17 15.26
C ASN A 288 19.51 -12.09 14.34
N GLU A 289 18.22 -12.32 14.61
CA GLU A 289 17.33 -12.98 13.64
C GLU A 289 17.16 -12.12 12.39
N LEU A 290 16.77 -10.85 12.52
CA LEU A 290 16.58 -9.93 11.39
C LEU A 290 17.85 -9.82 10.50
N LEU A 291 19.03 -9.67 11.10
CA LEU A 291 20.32 -9.62 10.39
C LEU A 291 20.76 -10.97 9.78
N GLN A 292 20.30 -12.11 10.33
CA GLN A 292 20.62 -13.43 9.77
C GLN A 292 19.91 -13.70 8.42
N VAL A 293 18.85 -12.96 8.07
CA VAL A 293 18.02 -13.23 6.90
C VAL A 293 18.79 -13.17 5.57
N ASP A 294 19.74 -12.25 5.48
CA ASP A 294 20.57 -12.02 4.29
C ASP A 294 21.80 -12.93 4.22
N THR A 295 22.23 -13.49 5.35
CA THR A 295 23.36 -14.44 5.41
C THR A 295 22.91 -15.89 5.31
N LEU A 296 21.69 -16.21 5.75
CA LEU A 296 21.08 -17.54 5.72
C LEU A 296 20.17 -17.72 4.49
N LEU A 297 20.74 -17.48 3.31
CA LEU A 297 20.05 -17.68 2.04
C LEU A 297 19.74 -19.17 1.79
N PRO A 298 18.61 -19.49 1.13
CA PRO A 298 18.28 -20.84 0.72
C PRO A 298 19.13 -21.29 -0.49
N ALA A 299 19.03 -22.57 -0.86
CA ALA A 299 19.75 -23.11 -2.02
C ALA A 299 19.35 -22.43 -3.35
N ALA A 300 20.27 -22.41 -4.32
CA ALA A 300 20.03 -21.81 -5.63
C ALA A 300 18.77 -22.42 -6.31
N GLY A 301 17.87 -21.56 -6.78
CA GLY A 301 16.58 -21.96 -7.35
C GLY A 301 15.42 -22.03 -6.34
N VAL A 302 15.69 -21.86 -5.05
CA VAL A 302 14.69 -21.68 -3.98
C VAL A 302 14.53 -20.20 -3.66
N THR A 303 13.31 -19.79 -3.29
CA THR A 303 12.98 -18.39 -2.94
C THR A 303 12.24 -18.35 -1.61
N ARG A 304 12.68 -17.47 -0.69
CA ARG A 304 12.19 -17.39 0.69
C ARG A 304 11.98 -15.95 1.17
N SER A 305 10.75 -15.61 1.56
CA SER A 305 10.44 -14.37 2.28
C SER A 305 10.26 -14.66 3.77
N LEU A 306 10.95 -13.92 4.65
CA LEU A 306 10.66 -13.92 6.08
C LEU A 306 9.64 -12.81 6.37
N VAL A 307 8.56 -13.17 7.05
CA VAL A 307 7.65 -12.24 7.73
C VAL A 307 7.97 -12.32 9.22
N ALA A 308 8.53 -11.24 9.76
CA ALA A 308 8.80 -11.08 11.19
C ALA A 308 7.69 -10.22 11.80
N VAL A 309 6.92 -10.78 12.73
CA VAL A 309 5.81 -10.09 13.42
C VAL A 309 6.33 -9.45 14.70
N VAL A 310 5.99 -8.18 14.93
CA VAL A 310 6.43 -7.39 16.08
C VAL A 310 5.24 -6.61 16.66
N ASP A 311 4.77 -7.03 17.83
CA ASP A 311 3.85 -6.21 18.64
C ASP A 311 4.61 -5.05 19.29
N ALA A 312 4.32 -3.83 18.84
CA ALA A 312 4.95 -2.59 19.30
C ALA A 312 4.67 -2.29 20.79
N SER A 313 3.60 -2.87 21.36
CA SER A 313 3.25 -2.67 22.76
C SER A 313 4.12 -3.44 23.76
N VAL A 314 4.81 -4.50 23.32
CA VAL A 314 5.56 -5.40 24.22
C VAL A 314 6.96 -5.77 23.75
N SER A 315 7.29 -5.60 22.47
CA SER A 315 8.60 -6.00 21.95
C SER A 315 9.73 -5.16 22.52
N GLU A 316 10.87 -5.80 22.84
CA GLU A 316 12.10 -5.10 23.23
C GLU A 316 12.67 -4.21 22.10
N LEU A 317 12.22 -4.38 20.84
CA LEU A 317 12.55 -3.47 19.74
C LEU A 317 11.92 -2.06 19.89
N PHE A 318 10.86 -1.93 20.69
CA PHE A 318 10.15 -0.67 20.93
C PHE A 318 10.24 -0.20 22.38
N THR A 319 10.17 -1.14 23.34
CA THR A 319 10.12 -0.85 24.78
C THR A 319 11.49 -0.52 25.41
N LYS A 320 12.61 -0.76 24.72
CA LYS A 320 13.96 -0.45 25.23
C LYS A 320 14.58 0.76 24.56
N ASP A 321 15.15 1.66 25.36
CA ASP A 321 15.83 2.87 24.89
C ASP A 321 17.11 2.60 24.07
N ASP A 322 17.75 1.44 24.23
CA ASP A 322 18.95 1.06 23.47
C ASP A 322 18.64 0.31 22.15
N ALA A 323 17.36 0.02 21.86
CA ALA A 323 16.97 -0.53 20.57
C ALA A 323 17.20 0.49 19.44
N PRO A 324 17.78 0.10 18.29
CA PRO A 324 17.93 0.98 17.14
C PRO A 324 16.57 1.27 16.47
N PRO A 325 16.38 2.42 15.81
CA PRO A 325 15.22 2.69 14.97
C PRO A 325 15.04 1.59 13.93
N LEU A 326 13.79 1.18 13.68
CA LEU A 326 13.54 0.00 12.85
C LEU A 326 13.99 0.20 11.39
N GLY A 327 13.95 1.44 10.90
CA GLY A 327 14.47 1.84 9.59
C GLY A 327 16.00 1.72 9.43
N GLU A 328 16.78 1.64 10.53
CA GLU A 328 18.21 1.30 10.47
C GLU A 328 18.43 -0.21 10.31
N VAL A 329 17.45 -1.04 10.71
CA VAL A 329 17.50 -2.50 10.60
C VAL A 329 16.97 -2.98 9.24
N THR A 330 15.91 -2.37 8.73
CA THR A 330 15.36 -2.69 7.40
C THR A 330 14.48 -1.57 6.83
N ASP A 331 14.50 -1.43 5.50
CA ASP A 331 13.59 -0.59 4.71
C ASP A 331 12.21 -1.23 4.47
N ARG A 332 12.03 -2.51 4.84
CA ARG A 332 10.87 -3.34 4.51
C ARG A 332 9.93 -3.54 5.69
N VAL A 333 9.43 -2.42 6.20
CA VAL A 333 8.46 -2.38 7.30
C VAL A 333 7.03 -2.28 6.77
N ILE A 334 6.13 -3.13 7.26
CA ILE A 334 4.68 -3.07 7.03
C ILE A 334 4.03 -2.67 8.35
N VAL A 335 3.58 -1.42 8.46
CA VAL A 335 2.84 -0.95 9.62
C VAL A 335 1.37 -1.31 9.46
N LEU A 336 0.79 -1.97 10.47
CA LEU A 336 -0.64 -2.26 10.54
C LEU A 336 -1.38 -0.98 10.93
N ARG A 337 -2.29 -0.54 10.05
CA ARG A 337 -3.10 0.68 10.21
C ARG A 337 -4.54 0.37 10.58
N ARG A 338 -5.23 1.35 11.15
CA ARG A 338 -6.69 1.48 11.13
C ARG A 338 -7.24 1.45 9.70
N LEU A 339 -8.54 1.19 9.54
CA LEU A 339 -9.20 1.22 8.24
C LEU A 339 -9.45 2.68 7.84
N SER A 340 -8.89 3.08 6.69
CA SER A 340 -9.24 4.34 6.03
C SER A 340 -10.70 4.35 5.57
N PRO A 341 -11.28 5.52 5.21
CA PRO A 341 -12.66 5.61 4.73
C PRO A 341 -12.95 4.68 3.52
N GLY A 342 -11.98 4.49 2.63
CA GLY A 342 -12.09 3.58 1.48
C GLY A 342 -12.01 2.11 1.88
N GLY A 343 -11.10 1.74 2.78
CA GLY A 343 -10.99 0.38 3.31
C GLY A 343 -12.24 -0.05 4.08
N LEU A 344 -12.81 0.85 4.89
CA LEU A 344 -14.08 0.63 5.60
C LEU A 344 -15.25 0.40 4.63
N ARG A 345 -15.31 1.14 3.52
CA ARG A 345 -16.34 0.95 2.49
C ARG A 345 -16.23 -0.42 1.82
N SER A 346 -15.03 -0.84 1.41
CA SER A 346 -14.81 -2.19 0.85
C SER A 346 -15.28 -3.25 1.83
N TRP A 347 -14.79 -3.18 3.07
CA TRP A 347 -15.11 -4.16 4.10
C TRP A 347 -16.62 -4.28 4.39
N VAL A 348 -17.35 -3.16 4.49
CA VAL A 348 -18.82 -3.16 4.69
C VAL A 348 -19.56 -3.83 3.54
N VAL A 349 -19.13 -3.60 2.30
CA VAL A 349 -19.73 -4.20 1.09
C VAL A 349 -19.41 -5.70 1.04
N ASP A 350 -18.15 -6.08 1.24
CA ASP A 350 -17.67 -7.47 1.17
C ASP A 350 -18.30 -8.37 2.27
N ASN A 351 -18.78 -7.78 3.37
CA ASN A 351 -19.45 -8.48 4.48
C ASN A 351 -20.97 -8.28 4.52
N GLU A 352 -21.56 -7.66 3.49
CA GLU A 352 -23.01 -7.43 3.38
C GLU A 352 -23.64 -6.75 4.63
N ILE A 353 -22.90 -5.86 5.31
CA ILE A 353 -23.34 -5.26 6.59
C ILE A 353 -24.40 -4.18 6.33
N SER A 354 -25.63 -4.63 6.09
CA SER A 354 -26.73 -3.85 5.53
C SER A 354 -27.06 -2.53 6.25
N CYS A 355 -26.80 -2.43 7.56
CA CYS A 355 -27.05 -1.20 8.30
C CYS A 355 -26.06 -0.06 7.97
N PHE A 356 -24.93 -0.36 7.32
CA PHE A 356 -23.90 0.60 6.91
C PHE A 356 -23.80 0.79 5.37
N GLY A 357 -24.89 0.50 4.64
CA GLY A 357 -24.89 0.50 3.17
C GLY A 357 -24.69 1.87 2.50
N ASP A 358 -24.82 2.99 3.22
CA ASP A 358 -24.72 4.34 2.66
C ASP A 358 -23.55 5.17 3.24
N ALA A 359 -23.10 6.19 2.51
CA ALA A 359 -21.94 6.99 2.89
C ALA A 359 -22.09 7.76 4.23
N ALA A 360 -23.30 8.14 4.64
CA ALA A 360 -23.52 8.82 5.91
C ALA A 360 -23.44 7.84 7.08
N SER A 361 -23.99 6.63 6.92
CA SER A 361 -23.85 5.53 7.88
C SER A 361 -22.39 5.08 8.03
N GLN A 362 -21.62 5.01 6.94
CA GLN A 362 -20.19 4.69 6.94
C GLN A 362 -19.35 5.77 7.65
N LYS A 363 -19.66 7.06 7.42
CA LYS A 363 -19.03 8.16 8.15
C LYS A 363 -19.31 8.07 9.66
N MET A 364 -20.55 7.80 10.05
CA MET A 364 -20.92 7.60 11.47
C MET A 364 -20.22 6.39 12.10
N LEU A 365 -19.98 5.33 11.33
CA LEU A 365 -19.19 4.18 11.80
C LEU A 365 -17.72 4.57 12.02
N LEU A 366 -17.12 5.30 11.08
CA LEU A 366 -15.74 5.78 11.21
C LEU A 366 -15.59 6.73 12.41
N GLU A 367 -16.50 7.68 12.60
CA GLU A 367 -16.52 8.59 13.76
C GLU A 367 -16.64 7.84 15.10
N ALA A 368 -17.43 6.75 15.16
CA ALA A 368 -17.60 5.95 16.36
C ALA A 368 -16.40 5.04 16.67
N THR A 369 -15.67 4.58 15.65
CA THR A 369 -14.65 3.51 15.74
C THR A 369 -13.22 3.93 15.45
N GLY A 370 -12.98 5.13 14.90
CA GLY A 370 -11.65 5.62 14.49
C GLY A 370 -10.97 4.79 13.39
N GLY A 371 -11.68 3.82 12.80
CA GLY A 371 -11.11 2.81 11.93
C GLY A 371 -10.42 1.63 12.65
N TRP A 372 -10.43 1.58 13.98
CA TRP A 372 -9.78 0.53 14.77
C TRP A 372 -10.39 -0.84 14.51
N THR A 373 -9.58 -1.85 14.18
CA THR A 373 -10.07 -3.18 13.75
C THR A 373 -10.89 -3.85 14.84
N VAL A 374 -10.44 -3.77 16.10
CA VAL A 374 -11.15 -4.30 17.27
C VAL A 374 -12.54 -3.68 17.48
N LEU A 375 -12.68 -2.36 17.28
CA LEU A 375 -13.95 -1.64 17.42
C LEU A 375 -14.89 -1.86 16.23
N LEU A 376 -14.34 -2.12 15.05
CA LEU A 376 -15.11 -2.50 13.87
C LEU A 376 -15.60 -3.96 13.94
N ASP A 377 -14.83 -4.87 14.56
CA ASP A 377 -15.30 -6.23 14.87
C ASP A 377 -16.46 -6.18 15.90
N ASP A 378 -16.41 -5.28 16.89
CA ASP A 378 -17.54 -5.02 17.80
C ASP A 378 -18.75 -4.46 17.05
N ALA A 379 -18.54 -3.55 16.10
CA ALA A 379 -19.60 -3.03 15.25
C ALA A 379 -20.26 -4.12 14.40
N ALA A 380 -19.47 -5.02 13.81
CA ALA A 380 -19.98 -6.17 13.07
C ALA A 380 -20.82 -7.10 13.96
N ARG A 381 -20.34 -7.41 15.16
CA ARG A 381 -21.09 -8.22 16.15
C ARG A 381 -22.43 -7.56 16.53
N LEU A 382 -22.43 -6.26 16.80
CA LEU A 382 -23.64 -5.51 17.16
C LEU A 382 -24.61 -5.34 15.97
N ALA A 383 -24.11 -5.23 14.74
CA ALA A 383 -24.95 -5.13 13.54
C ALA A 383 -25.80 -6.38 13.25
N VAL A 384 -25.44 -7.54 13.82
CA VAL A 384 -26.26 -8.77 13.75
C VAL A 384 -27.57 -8.62 14.55
N THR A 385 -27.55 -7.85 15.65
CA THR A 385 -28.70 -7.70 16.55
C THR A 385 -29.41 -6.34 16.41
N GLU A 386 -28.66 -5.27 16.15
CA GLU A 386 -29.20 -3.91 16.02
C GLU A 386 -29.57 -3.56 14.58
N ARG A 387 -30.74 -2.93 14.41
CA ARG A 387 -31.34 -2.70 13.10
C ARG A 387 -30.91 -1.42 12.39
N THR A 388 -30.09 -0.57 13.02
CA THR A 388 -29.67 0.73 12.44
C THR A 388 -28.24 1.07 12.81
N ALA A 389 -27.48 1.65 11.87
CA ALA A 389 -26.13 2.16 12.09
C ALA A 389 -26.02 2.99 13.36
N ARG A 390 -26.97 3.93 13.54
CA ARG A 390 -26.99 4.82 14.69
C ARG A 390 -26.96 4.08 16.03
N ARG A 391 -27.74 3.00 16.20
CA ARG A 391 -27.74 2.25 17.46
C ARG A 391 -26.43 1.52 17.71
N VAL A 392 -25.82 0.96 16.66
CA VAL A 392 -24.50 0.33 16.73
C VAL A 392 -23.44 1.37 17.15
N CYS A 393 -23.38 2.51 16.46
CA CYS A 393 -22.45 3.59 16.76
C CYS A 393 -22.66 4.22 18.15
N ASP A 394 -23.91 4.49 18.52
CA ASP A 394 -24.28 5.00 19.84
C ASP A 394 -23.86 3.99 20.94
N ALA A 395 -24.06 2.68 20.73
CA ALA A 395 -23.69 1.63 21.69
C ALA A 395 -22.17 1.51 21.90
N ILE A 396 -21.38 1.46 20.81
CA ILE A 396 -19.90 1.40 20.88
C ILE A 396 -19.36 2.64 21.60
N THR A 397 -19.84 3.82 21.19
CA THR A 397 -19.40 5.10 21.75
C THR A 397 -19.78 5.20 23.23
N ALA A 398 -21.01 4.85 23.59
CA ALA A 398 -21.48 4.85 24.98
C ALA A 398 -20.73 3.83 25.86
N ALA A 399 -20.45 2.63 25.35
CA ALA A 399 -19.68 1.63 26.11
C ALA A 399 -18.29 2.15 26.47
N ARG A 400 -17.57 2.72 25.49
CA ARG A 400 -16.23 3.29 25.66
C ARG A 400 -16.20 4.54 26.53
N LEU A 401 -17.16 5.46 26.38
CA LEU A 401 -17.17 6.73 27.14
C LEU A 401 -17.72 6.59 28.57
N ASN A 402 -18.66 5.67 28.80
CA ASN A 402 -19.30 5.53 30.12
C ASN A 402 -18.53 4.55 31.03
N SER A 403 -17.95 3.47 30.48
CA SER A 403 -17.20 2.49 31.26
C SER A 403 -15.69 2.66 31.14
N ALA A 404 -15.02 2.97 32.26
CA ALA A 404 -13.56 2.96 32.34
C ALA A 404 -12.96 1.54 32.21
N GLU A 405 -13.78 0.49 32.35
CA GLU A 405 -13.38 -0.89 32.08
C GLU A 405 -13.26 -1.17 30.59
N VAL A 406 -14.29 -0.79 29.81
CA VAL A 406 -14.28 -0.94 28.34
C VAL A 406 -13.22 -0.03 27.72
N ALA A 407 -13.07 1.20 28.22
CA ALA A 407 -11.98 2.09 27.82
C ALA A 407 -10.60 1.49 28.14
N GLY A 408 -10.45 0.89 29.34
CA GLY A 408 -9.22 0.20 29.75
C GLY A 408 -8.84 -0.93 28.81
N VAL A 409 -9.76 -1.85 28.50
CA VAL A 409 -9.50 -2.97 27.58
C VAL A 409 -9.02 -2.50 26.21
N PHE A 410 -9.62 -1.44 25.65
CA PHE A 410 -9.18 -0.88 24.38
C PHE A 410 -7.81 -0.18 24.49
N VAL A 411 -7.55 0.52 25.59
CA VAL A 411 -6.23 1.13 25.87
C VAL A 411 -5.14 0.06 26.03
N ASP A 412 -5.44 -1.05 26.68
CA ASP A 412 -4.54 -2.19 26.87
C ASP A 412 -4.26 -2.90 25.53
N GLN A 413 -5.24 -2.98 24.62
CA GLN A 413 -5.08 -3.54 23.27
C GLN A 413 -4.22 -2.67 22.34
N VAL A 414 -4.28 -1.34 22.50
CA VAL A 414 -3.29 -0.44 21.87
C VAL A 414 -1.94 -0.58 22.57
N GLY A 415 -1.95 -0.73 23.90
CA GLY A 415 -0.78 -1.06 24.70
C GLY A 415 0.27 0.06 24.81
N LEU A 416 -0.08 1.28 24.43
CA LEU A 416 0.78 2.47 24.56
C LEU A 416 1.25 2.68 26.00
N ALA A 417 0.41 2.35 26.99
CA ALA A 417 0.73 2.46 28.42
C ALA A 417 1.91 1.58 28.87
N ASN A 418 2.28 0.54 28.11
CA ASN A 418 3.46 -0.29 28.38
C ASN A 418 4.78 0.42 28.04
N ASN A 419 4.72 1.58 27.37
CA ASN A 419 5.86 2.32 26.86
C ASN A 419 5.88 3.72 27.50
N PRO A 420 6.59 3.93 28.63
CA PRO A 420 6.47 5.15 29.42
C PRO A 420 6.76 6.44 28.65
N THR A 421 7.79 6.46 27.80
CA THR A 421 8.20 7.65 27.05
C THR A 421 7.17 8.02 25.95
N PRO A 422 6.71 7.10 25.08
CA PRO A 422 5.56 7.35 24.20
C PRO A 422 4.24 7.67 24.93
N ALA A 423 3.98 7.07 26.10
CA ALA A 423 2.78 7.37 26.88
C ALA A 423 2.80 8.82 27.43
N ALA A 424 3.94 9.27 27.96
CA ALA A 424 4.14 10.65 28.39
C ALA A 424 4.11 11.64 27.22
N ALA A 425 4.67 11.25 26.07
CA ALA A 425 4.54 12.02 24.83
C ALA A 425 3.06 12.23 24.45
N PHE A 426 2.25 11.16 24.48
CA PHE A 426 0.83 11.26 24.16
C PHE A 426 0.05 12.11 25.18
N ASP A 427 0.33 11.97 26.48
CA ASP A 427 -0.23 12.86 27.51
C ASP A 427 0.08 14.34 27.21
N SER A 428 1.34 14.65 26.88
CA SER A 428 1.77 16.02 26.52
C SER A 428 1.01 16.59 25.32
N LEU A 429 0.72 15.77 24.30
CA LEU A 429 -0.06 16.18 23.12
C LEU A 429 -1.55 16.38 23.46
N LEU A 430 -2.11 15.57 24.35
CA LEU A 430 -3.48 15.73 24.84
C LEU A 430 -3.67 16.98 25.69
N ASP A 431 -2.61 17.44 26.36
CA ASP A 431 -2.58 18.69 27.14
C ASP A 431 -2.34 19.92 26.26
N TYR A 432 -1.49 19.82 25.23
CA TYR A 432 -1.30 20.89 24.23
C TYR A 432 -2.57 21.15 23.41
N ASN A 433 -3.29 20.08 23.04
CA ASN A 433 -4.63 20.11 22.46
C ASN A 433 -4.77 21.03 21.21
N ALA A 434 -3.77 21.00 20.34
CA ALA A 434 -3.80 21.61 19.01
C ALA A 434 -2.91 20.80 18.04
N PRO A 435 -3.21 20.82 16.72
CA PRO A 435 -2.47 20.05 15.73
C PRO A 435 -1.10 20.67 15.43
N MET A 436 -0.10 19.86 15.11
CA MET A 436 1.30 20.27 14.88
C MET A 436 1.87 19.74 13.56
N SER A 437 2.84 20.43 12.95
CA SER A 437 3.61 19.83 11.85
C SER A 437 4.48 18.68 12.35
N SER A 438 4.98 17.81 11.47
CA SER A 438 5.87 16.72 11.89
C SER A 438 7.21 17.18 12.48
N GLU A 439 7.64 18.42 12.17
CA GLU A 439 8.88 19.02 12.69
C GLU A 439 8.64 19.68 14.06
N ASP A 440 7.52 20.42 14.19
CA ASP A 440 7.06 20.99 15.47
C ASP A 440 6.78 19.89 16.49
N LEU A 441 6.16 18.79 16.07
CA LEU A 441 5.84 17.64 16.90
C LEU A 441 7.10 16.98 17.48
N ALA A 442 8.13 16.79 16.65
CA ALA A 442 9.41 16.25 17.11
C ALA A 442 10.09 17.22 18.08
N THR A 443 10.14 18.51 17.74
CA THR A 443 10.74 19.56 18.57
C THR A 443 10.02 19.71 19.92
N TRP A 444 8.68 19.65 19.93
CA TRP A 444 7.87 19.66 21.14
C TRP A 444 8.18 18.48 22.06
N LEU A 445 8.30 17.27 21.50
CA LEU A 445 8.63 16.06 22.25
C LEU A 445 10.10 16.00 22.69
N GLU A 446 11.00 16.80 22.12
CA GLU A 446 12.34 17.04 22.65
C GLU A 446 12.31 18.03 23.82
N VAL A 447 11.63 19.17 23.67
CA VAL A 447 11.50 20.22 24.70
C VAL A 447 10.77 19.73 25.95
N THR A 448 9.85 18.78 25.81
CA THR A 448 9.11 18.16 26.92
C THR A 448 9.80 16.90 27.50
N GLU A 449 11.06 16.63 27.11
CA GLU A 449 11.85 15.45 27.51
C GLU A 449 11.16 14.09 27.19
N CYS A 450 10.18 14.11 26.28
CA CYS A 450 9.35 12.98 25.89
C CYS A 450 9.90 12.19 24.69
N GLY A 451 11.23 12.11 24.53
CA GLY A 451 11.89 11.25 23.54
C GLY A 451 11.89 11.74 22.09
N GLY A 452 11.40 12.95 21.80
CA GLY A 452 11.54 13.60 20.50
C GLY A 452 11.06 12.79 19.30
N ALA A 453 11.86 12.79 18.22
CA ALA A 453 11.56 12.07 16.99
C ALA A 453 11.26 10.57 17.17
N ARG A 454 11.90 9.90 18.14
CA ARG A 454 11.66 8.48 18.44
C ARG A 454 10.23 8.24 18.94
N SER A 455 9.72 9.14 19.78
CA SER A 455 8.34 9.07 20.26
C SER A 455 7.34 9.40 19.15
N VAL A 456 7.66 10.30 18.21
CA VAL A 456 6.84 10.50 17.00
C VAL A 456 6.74 9.21 16.18
N GLU A 457 7.87 8.51 15.98
CA GLU A 457 7.90 7.23 15.26
C GLU A 457 7.07 6.17 16.01
N ALA A 458 7.27 6.02 17.32
CA ALA A 458 6.50 5.11 18.17
C ALA A 458 5.00 5.37 18.09
N LEU A 459 4.55 6.62 18.31
CA LEU A 459 3.13 7.00 18.23
C LEU A 459 2.52 6.72 16.85
N ARG A 460 3.31 6.80 15.78
CA ARG A 460 2.90 6.37 14.43
C ARG A 460 2.81 4.86 14.28
N TYR A 461 3.62 4.04 14.96
CA TYR A 461 3.46 2.57 14.97
C TYR A 461 2.29 2.10 15.84
N PHE A 462 1.99 2.82 16.92
CA PHE A 462 0.77 2.62 17.72
C PHE A 462 -0.50 3.04 16.96
N ASP A 463 -0.36 3.83 15.89
CA ASP A 463 -1.43 4.38 15.06
C ASP A 463 -2.41 5.32 15.81
N VAL A 464 -1.90 5.96 16.88
CA VAL A 464 -2.66 6.85 17.79
C VAL A 464 -2.62 8.33 17.40
N LEU A 465 -2.05 8.65 16.23
CA LEU A 465 -2.07 9.99 15.63
C LEU A 465 -2.82 9.93 14.29
N VAL A 466 -3.43 11.06 13.91
CA VAL A 466 -4.05 11.25 12.60
C VAL A 466 -3.46 12.50 11.93
N GLU A 467 -3.20 12.42 10.62
CA GLU A 467 -2.78 13.56 9.79
C GLU A 467 -4.05 14.23 9.26
N ARG A 468 -4.30 15.48 9.64
CA ARG A 468 -5.46 16.23 9.15
C ARG A 468 -5.31 16.45 7.64
N PRO A 469 -6.32 16.09 6.82
CA PRO A 469 -6.21 16.24 5.36
C PRO A 469 -5.93 17.69 4.97
N ASP A 470 -6.67 18.65 5.51
CA ASP A 470 -6.69 20.05 5.04
C ASP A 470 -5.32 20.76 5.08
N ASP A 471 -4.49 20.42 6.07
CA ASP A 471 -3.25 21.15 6.40
C ASP A 471 -2.03 20.26 6.69
N GLY A 472 -2.18 18.92 6.65
CA GLY A 472 -1.09 17.98 6.90
C GLY A 472 -0.59 17.96 8.35
N LEU A 473 -1.32 18.59 9.28
CA LEU A 473 -0.94 18.67 10.68
C LEU A 473 -1.41 17.43 11.46
N TRP A 474 -0.58 16.99 12.39
CA TRP A 474 -0.80 15.79 13.21
C TRP A 474 -1.52 16.14 14.51
N GLU A 475 -2.54 15.35 14.86
CA GLU A 475 -3.24 15.45 16.14
C GLU A 475 -3.49 14.05 16.76
N PRO A 476 -3.72 13.97 18.09
CA PRO A 476 -4.12 12.73 18.76
C PRO A 476 -5.41 12.14 18.16
N GLU A 477 -5.41 10.85 17.84
CA GLU A 477 -6.56 10.16 17.27
C GLU A 477 -7.77 10.25 18.23
N PRO A 478 -8.91 10.84 17.83
CA PRO A 478 -9.97 11.24 18.76
C PRO A 478 -10.64 10.08 19.50
N VAL A 479 -10.79 8.91 18.89
CA VAL A 479 -11.42 7.74 19.52
C VAL A 479 -10.54 7.15 20.62
N PHE A 480 -9.24 7.01 20.37
CA PHE A 480 -8.26 6.58 21.35
C PHE A 480 -8.00 7.65 22.41
N ALA A 481 -7.87 8.93 22.05
CA ALA A 481 -7.73 10.04 22.98
C ALA A 481 -8.88 10.11 24.01
N ALA A 482 -10.11 9.85 23.58
CA ALA A 482 -11.26 9.78 24.47
C ALA A 482 -11.21 8.55 25.40
N ALA A 483 -10.78 7.39 24.90
CA ALA A 483 -10.61 6.17 25.70
C ALA A 483 -9.48 6.32 26.73
N TRP A 484 -8.34 6.89 26.33
CA TRP A 484 -7.17 7.15 27.18
C TRP A 484 -7.52 8.03 28.38
N ARG A 485 -8.17 9.18 28.12
CA ARG A 485 -8.68 10.08 29.18
C ARG A 485 -9.68 9.37 30.09
N LYS A 486 -10.51 8.46 29.56
CA LYS A 486 -11.51 7.72 30.35
C LYS A 486 -10.91 6.60 31.20
N ALA A 487 -9.92 5.87 30.69
CA ALA A 487 -9.25 4.79 31.40
C ALA A 487 -8.49 5.31 32.64
N ARG A 488 -7.88 6.50 32.53
CA ARG A 488 -7.11 7.17 33.60
C ARG A 488 -7.97 7.93 34.64
N GLN A 489 -9.29 7.76 34.61
CA GLN A 489 -10.21 8.19 35.68
C GLN A 489 -10.46 7.08 36.74
N ARG A 490 -9.76 5.94 36.61
CA ARG A 490 -9.67 4.89 37.63
C ARG A 490 -8.54 5.17 38.61
#